data_AF-A0A7Z0BGG6-F1
#
_entry.id   AF-A0A7Z0BGG6-F1
#
_cell.length_a   1.000
_cell.length_b   1.000
_cell.length_c   1.000
_cell.angle_alpha   90.00
_cell.angle_beta   90.00
_cell.angle_gamma   90.00
#
_symmetry.space_group_name_H-M   'P 1'
#
loop_
_entity.id
_entity.type
_entity.pdbx_description
1 polymer ?
#
loop_
_entity_poly.entity_id
_entity_poly.type
_entity_poly.pdbx_seq_one_letter_code
_entity_poly.pdbx_strand_id
1 'polypeptide(L)'
;MEIRVLDGLSVQLPAGTLQLGTPKQQVVFALLTVQVGRLVTVDELVDELWADRPPRSAIANVRTYAANLRRTFEASPAGRGVIERQRNGYRLVVDPDQVDVFRFELERNAGREAPAVGDLDSARQLLERALARWRVRCSLASRSGLSSPPEPLRSKRSGC
;
A
#
# COMPACT_ATOMS: atom_id res chain seq x y z
N MET A 1 -12.50 4.53 6.02
CA MET A 1 -11.07 4.45 5.69
C MET A 1 -10.89 3.32 4.70
N GLU A 2 -10.03 3.47 3.71
CA GLU A 2 -9.68 2.44 2.73
C GLU A 2 -8.15 2.41 2.59
N ILE A 3 -7.55 1.23 2.68
CA ILE A 3 -6.13 0.97 2.45
C ILE A 3 -6.04 0.32 1.07
N ARG A 4 -5.20 0.90 0.22
CA ARG A 4 -4.94 0.37 -1.12
C ARG A 4 -3.52 -0.17 -1.21
N VAL A 5 -3.40 -1.34 -1.81
CA VAL A 5 -2.16 -2.07 -2.01
C VAL A 5 -1.99 -2.45 -3.48
N LEU A 6 -3.11 -2.68 -4.20
CA LEU A 6 -3.10 -3.16 -5.59
C LEU A 6 -2.66 -2.08 -6.60
N ASP A 7 -2.88 -0.80 -6.31
CA ASP A 7 -2.49 0.35 -7.14
C ASP A 7 -1.28 1.14 -6.60
N GLY A 8 -0.66 0.63 -5.54
CA GLY A 8 0.37 1.31 -4.76
C GLY A 8 -0.12 1.61 -3.34
N LEU A 9 0.81 1.56 -2.38
CA LEU A 9 0.46 1.69 -0.96
C LEU A 9 -0.07 3.09 -0.64
N SER A 10 -1.37 3.19 -0.38
CA SER A 10 -2.03 4.44 0.00
C SER A 10 -3.16 4.22 1.00
N VAL A 11 -3.51 5.27 1.76
CA VAL A 11 -4.61 5.23 2.72
C VAL A 11 -5.52 6.42 2.47
N GLN A 12 -6.80 6.13 2.21
CA GLN A 12 -7.85 7.10 2.03
C GLN A 12 -8.67 7.21 3.32
N LEU A 13 -8.65 8.40 3.92
CA LEU A 13 -9.52 8.78 5.02
C LEU A 13 -10.65 9.66 4.51
N PRO A 14 -11.76 9.82 5.27
CA PRO A 14 -12.82 10.77 4.90
C PRO A 14 -12.30 12.21 4.69
N ALA A 15 -11.22 12.58 5.40
CA ALA A 15 -10.59 13.90 5.30
C ALA A 15 -9.56 14.04 4.15
N GLY A 16 -9.27 12.96 3.42
CA GLY A 16 -8.31 12.94 2.31
C GLY A 16 -7.28 11.81 2.39
N THR A 17 -6.30 11.85 1.49
CA THR A 17 -5.23 10.85 1.42
C THR A 17 -4.18 11.08 2.51
N LEU A 18 -3.87 10.03 3.27
CA LEU A 18 -2.89 10.06 4.34
C LEU A 18 -1.46 9.94 3.81
N GLN A 19 -0.56 10.80 4.27
CA GLN A 19 0.86 10.74 3.93
C GLN A 19 1.60 9.77 4.85
N LEU A 20 1.88 8.55 4.36
CA LEU A 20 2.54 7.48 5.14
C LEU A 20 4.01 7.75 5.49
N GLY A 21 4.58 8.84 4.96
CA GLY A 21 5.93 9.30 5.26
C GLY A 21 7.01 8.62 4.40
N THR A 22 8.17 8.33 5.00
CA THR A 22 9.36 7.84 4.30
C THR A 22 9.18 6.43 3.73
N PRO A 23 10.00 6.01 2.73
CA PRO A 23 9.91 4.66 2.18
C PRO A 23 10.01 3.55 3.23
N LYS A 24 10.87 3.70 4.26
CA LYS A 24 10.96 2.72 5.34
C LYS A 24 9.71 2.68 6.23
N GLN A 25 9.02 3.80 6.43
CA GLN A 25 7.71 3.83 7.10
C GLN A 25 6.64 3.15 6.25
N GLN A 26 6.62 3.42 4.94
CA GLN A 26 5.72 2.74 4.01
C GLN A 26 5.93 1.23 4.03
N VAL A 27 7.17 0.73 4.04
CA VAL A 27 7.45 -0.71 4.14
C VAL A 27 6.93 -1.29 5.47
N VAL A 28 7.17 -0.63 6.61
CA VAL A 28 6.61 -1.06 7.90
C VAL A 28 5.09 -1.15 7.81
N PHE A 29 4.42 -0.14 7.25
CA PHE A 29 2.98 -0.16 7.11
C PHE A 29 2.51 -1.29 6.19
N ALA A 30 3.15 -1.50 5.04
CA ALA A 30 2.84 -2.60 4.13
C ALA A 30 2.95 -3.97 4.80
N LEU A 31 3.99 -4.21 5.59
CA LEU A 31 4.17 -5.46 6.34
C LEU A 31 3.01 -5.69 7.33
N LEU A 32 2.57 -4.62 8.02
CA LEU A 32 1.40 -4.69 8.88
C LEU A 32 0.10 -4.89 8.10
N THR A 33 -0.01 -4.34 6.88
CA THR A 33 -1.18 -4.50 6.00
C THR A 33 -1.33 -5.94 5.48
N VAL A 34 -0.22 -6.60 5.13
CA VAL A 34 -0.26 -8.01 4.72
C VAL A 34 -0.64 -8.92 5.89
N GLN A 35 -0.40 -8.47 7.13
CA GLN A 35 -0.66 -9.21 8.36
C GLN A 35 -1.75 -8.56 9.23
N VAL A 36 -2.81 -8.02 8.60
CA VAL A 36 -3.93 -7.36 9.31
C VAL A 36 -4.46 -8.22 10.46
N GLY A 37 -4.69 -7.58 11.61
CA GLY A 37 -5.16 -8.23 12.84
C GLY A 37 -4.09 -9.06 13.57
N ARG A 38 -2.99 -9.44 12.93
CA ARG A 38 -1.88 -10.17 13.57
C ARG A 38 -0.92 -9.19 14.25
N LEU A 39 -0.31 -9.67 15.34
CA LEU A 39 0.81 -8.99 15.96
C LEU A 39 2.09 -9.28 15.15
N VAL A 40 2.72 -8.23 14.62
CA VAL A 40 4.04 -8.31 14.00
C VAL A 40 5.07 -7.77 14.97
N THR A 41 6.05 -8.59 15.32
CA THR A 41 7.09 -8.25 16.28
C THR A 41 8.10 -7.26 15.71
N VAL A 42 8.81 -6.57 16.60
CA VAL A 42 9.90 -5.67 16.18
C VAL A 42 11.00 -6.44 15.45
N ASP A 43 11.28 -7.67 15.86
CA ASP A 43 12.32 -8.49 15.24
C ASP A 43 11.89 -8.92 13.83
N GLU A 44 10.64 -9.37 13.63
CA GLU A 44 10.10 -9.63 12.28
C GLU A 44 10.17 -8.38 11.39
N LEU A 45 9.85 -7.20 11.93
CA LEU A 45 9.98 -5.95 11.16
C LEU A 45 11.45 -5.62 10.82
N VAL A 46 12.40 -5.92 11.70
CA VAL A 46 13.83 -5.72 11.44
C VAL A 46 14.31 -6.66 10.34
N ASP A 47 13.95 -7.94 10.42
CA ASP A 47 14.32 -8.96 9.46
C ASP A 47 13.79 -8.64 8.07
N GLU A 48 12.53 -8.20 7.96
CA GLU A 48 11.94 -7.81 6.67
C GLU A 48 12.53 -6.51 6.11
N LEU A 49 12.94 -5.56 6.96
CA LEU A 49 13.47 -4.27 6.52
C LEU A 49 14.94 -4.31 6.09
N TRP A 50 15.74 -5.21 6.65
CA TRP A 50 17.19 -5.24 6.44
C TRP A 50 17.77 -6.62 6.14
N ALA A 51 16.94 -7.68 6.12
CA ALA A 51 17.36 -9.07 5.92
C ALA A 51 18.61 -9.38 6.76
N ASP A 52 19.69 -9.82 6.12
CA ASP A 52 20.91 -10.28 6.82
C ASP A 52 21.82 -9.14 7.33
N ARG A 53 21.48 -7.86 7.10
CA ARG A 53 22.38 -6.73 7.44
C ARG A 53 21.67 -5.60 8.22
N PRO A 54 21.07 -5.89 9.39
CA PRO A 54 20.48 -4.85 10.22
C PRO A 54 21.57 -3.94 10.81
N PRO A 55 21.39 -2.60 10.76
CA PRO A 55 22.26 -1.71 11.51
C PRO A 55 22.07 -1.90 13.01
N ARG A 56 23.05 -1.50 13.83
CA ARG A 56 22.93 -1.52 15.30
C ARG A 56 21.70 -0.76 15.82
N SER A 57 21.20 0.22 15.05
CA SER A 57 20.02 1.02 15.37
C SER A 57 18.70 0.48 14.82
N ALA A 58 18.65 -0.72 14.22
CA ALA A 58 17.46 -1.25 13.55
C ALA A 58 16.20 -1.22 14.42
N ILE A 59 16.28 -1.75 15.64
CA ILE A 59 15.18 -1.76 16.62
C ILE A 59 14.70 -0.32 16.94
N ALA A 60 15.63 0.61 17.14
CA ALA A 60 15.30 2.01 17.42
C ALA A 60 14.64 2.69 16.22
N ASN A 61 15.10 2.38 15.00
CA ASN A 61 14.52 2.87 13.77
C ASN A 61 13.09 2.36 13.57
N VAL A 62 12.84 1.06 13.76
CA VAL A 62 11.48 0.47 13.67
C VAL A 62 10.52 1.16 14.63
N ARG A 63 10.93 1.31 15.90
CA ARG A 63 10.11 2.00 16.90
C ARG A 63 9.79 3.43 16.50
N THR A 64 10.76 4.13 15.90
CA THR A 64 10.60 5.49 15.39
C THR A 64 9.65 5.54 14.20
N TYR A 65 9.79 4.63 13.23
CA TYR A 65 8.91 4.53 12.07
C TYR A 65 7.47 4.26 12.48
N ALA A 66 7.25 3.28 13.36
CA ALA A 66 5.93 2.93 13.86
C ALA A 66 5.31 4.05 14.71
N ALA A 67 6.10 4.74 15.55
CA ALA A 67 5.61 5.89 16.30
C ALA A 67 5.19 7.05 15.40
N ASN A 68 5.96 7.32 14.34
CA ASN A 68 5.62 8.35 13.36
C ASN A 68 4.34 7.98 12.59
N LEU A 69 4.22 6.75 12.10
CA LEU A 69 3.00 6.26 11.45
C LEU A 69 1.78 6.41 12.37
N ARG A 70 1.90 5.97 13.63
CA ARG A 70 0.83 6.13 14.62
C ARG A 70 0.38 7.58 14.77
N ARG A 71 1.32 8.52 14.93
CA ARG A 71 0.97 9.95 15.01
C ARG A 71 0.25 10.44 13.76
N THR A 72 0.69 10.02 12.58
CA THR A 72 0.03 10.33 11.31
C THR A 72 -1.41 9.83 11.29
N PHE A 73 -1.67 8.58 11.70
CA PHE A 73 -3.02 8.02 11.77
C PHE A 73 -3.89 8.70 12.84
N GLU A 74 -3.34 8.91 14.04
CA GLU A 74 -4.02 9.51 15.18
C GLU A 74 -4.43 10.98 14.94
N ALA A 75 -3.84 11.65 13.94
CA ALA A 75 -4.21 13.01 13.52
C ALA A 75 -5.64 13.10 12.94
N SER A 76 -6.25 11.98 12.55
CA SER A 76 -7.65 11.90 12.11
C SER A 76 -8.47 11.03 13.07
N PRO A 77 -9.73 11.40 13.39
CA PRO A 77 -10.62 10.54 14.18
C PRO A 77 -10.75 9.12 13.60
N ALA A 78 -10.79 9.00 12.26
CA ALA A 78 -10.92 7.72 11.57
C ALA A 78 -9.64 6.86 11.59
N GLY A 79 -8.49 7.43 12.00
CA GLY A 79 -7.22 6.72 12.12
C GLY A 79 -6.82 6.37 13.56
N ARG A 80 -7.59 6.79 14.56
CA ARG A 80 -7.30 6.48 15.97
C ARG A 80 -7.35 4.97 16.21
N GLY A 81 -6.34 4.42 16.87
CA GLY A 81 -6.27 3.00 17.21
C GLY A 81 -5.94 2.07 16.03
N VAL A 82 -5.78 2.59 14.81
CA VAL A 82 -5.50 1.76 13.63
C VAL A 82 -4.19 1.00 13.75
N ILE A 83 -3.15 1.63 14.33
CA ILE A 83 -1.89 0.94 14.64
C ILE A 83 -1.72 0.88 16.15
N GLU A 84 -1.91 -0.31 16.71
CA GLU A 84 -1.70 -0.57 18.11
C GLU A 84 -0.26 -0.97 18.39
N ARG A 85 0.31 -0.42 19.47
CA ARG A 85 1.56 -0.93 20.03
C ARG A 85 1.23 -1.96 21.09
N GLN A 86 1.81 -3.14 20.94
CA GLN A 86 1.80 -4.21 21.93
C GLN A 86 3.21 -4.39 22.50
N ARG A 87 3.38 -5.25 23.53
CA ARG A 87 4.63 -5.34 24.32
C ARG A 87 5.91 -5.47 23.48
N ASN A 88 5.89 -6.29 22.43
CA ASN A 88 7.05 -6.56 21.57
C ASN A 88 6.82 -6.27 20.08
N GLY A 89 5.76 -5.53 19.73
CA GLY A 89 5.39 -5.39 18.32
C GLY A 89 4.25 -4.41 18.07
N TYR A 90 3.73 -4.48 16.84
CA TYR A 90 2.65 -3.64 16.35
C TYR A 90 1.58 -4.48 15.67
N ARG A 91 0.33 -4.02 15.76
CA ARG A 91 -0.81 -4.65 15.11
C ARG A 91 -1.58 -3.60 14.33
N LEU A 92 -1.95 -3.93 13.10
CA LEU A 92 -2.90 -3.13 12.33
C LEU A 92 -4.31 -3.63 12.63
N VAL A 93 -5.11 -2.77 13.26
CA VAL A 93 -6.48 -3.05 13.69
C VAL A 93 -7.43 -2.34 12.73
N VAL A 94 -7.74 -3.04 11.65
CA VAL A 94 -8.67 -2.62 10.60
C VAL A 94 -9.53 -3.81 10.22
N ASP A 95 -10.73 -3.54 9.73
CA ASP A 95 -11.55 -4.58 9.10
C ASP A 95 -10.85 -5.00 7.79
N PRO A 96 -10.70 -6.32 7.50
CA PRO A 96 -10.17 -6.77 6.21
C PRO A 96 -10.88 -6.13 5.01
N ASP A 97 -12.17 -5.82 5.10
CA ASP A 97 -12.91 -5.11 4.05
C ASP A 97 -12.47 -3.66 3.83
N GLN A 98 -11.61 -3.13 4.70
CA GLN A 98 -10.96 -1.84 4.50
C GLN A 98 -9.69 -1.96 3.65
N VAL A 99 -9.21 -3.16 3.32
CA VAL A 99 -8.02 -3.37 2.49
C VAL A 99 -8.43 -3.96 1.14
N ASP A 100 -8.07 -3.28 0.06
CA ASP A 100 -8.47 -3.65 -1.30
C ASP A 100 -8.10 -5.09 -1.71
N VAL A 101 -6.94 -5.58 -1.26
CA VAL A 101 -6.48 -6.94 -1.55
C VAL A 101 -7.37 -8.01 -0.91
N PHE A 102 -7.81 -7.83 0.32
CA PHE A 102 -8.69 -8.81 0.99
C PHE A 102 -10.10 -8.80 0.38
N ARG A 103 -10.61 -7.63 0.00
CA ARG A 103 -11.87 -7.53 -0.75
C ARG A 103 -11.78 -8.24 -2.11
N PHE A 104 -10.66 -8.05 -2.81
CA PHE A 104 -10.39 -8.73 -4.08
C PHE A 104 -10.42 -10.25 -3.89
N GLU A 105 -9.74 -10.76 -2.86
CA GLU A 105 -9.72 -12.20 -2.58
C GLU A 105 -11.09 -12.75 -2.23
N LEU A 106 -11.87 -12.03 -1.42
CA LEU A 106 -13.24 -12.40 -1.07
C LEU A 106 -14.14 -12.47 -2.31
N GLU A 107 -14.17 -11.41 -3.12
CA GLU A 107 -14.96 -11.34 -4.35
C GLU A 107 -14.53 -12.41 -5.36
N ARG A 108 -13.23 -12.65 -5.50
CA ARG A 108 -12.66 -13.71 -6.36
C ARG A 108 -13.11 -15.10 -5.90
N ASN A 109 -13.00 -15.41 -4.60
CA ASN A 109 -13.33 -16.72 -4.07
C ASN A 109 -14.83 -17.00 -4.21
N ALA A 110 -15.69 -16.06 -3.81
CA ALA A 110 -17.13 -16.18 -3.98
C ALA A 110 -17.53 -16.34 -5.46
N GLY A 111 -16.89 -15.59 -6.36
CA GLY A 111 -17.12 -15.71 -7.80
C GLY A 111 -16.70 -17.06 -8.38
N ARG A 112 -15.69 -17.73 -7.81
CA ARG A 112 -15.27 -19.09 -8.21
C ARG A 112 -16.21 -20.18 -7.69
N GLU A 113 -16.89 -19.94 -6.57
CA GLU A 113 -17.80 -20.90 -5.94
C GLU A 113 -19.23 -20.81 -6.51
N ALA A 114 -19.66 -19.63 -6.93
CA ALA A 114 -21.02 -19.38 -7.45
C ALA A 114 -21.45 -20.30 -8.62
N PRO A 115 -20.60 -20.71 -9.58
CA PRO A 115 -20.98 -21.66 -10.61
C PRO A 115 -21.39 -23.04 -10.07
N ALA A 116 -20.82 -23.47 -8.93
CA ALA A 116 -21.14 -24.76 -8.32
C ALA A 116 -22.58 -24.86 -7.81
N VAL A 117 -23.22 -23.71 -7.55
CA VAL A 117 -24.63 -23.61 -7.14
C VAL A 117 -25.55 -23.14 -8.27
N GLY A 118 -25.04 -23.09 -9.51
CA GLY A 118 -25.80 -22.71 -10.71
C GLY A 118 -25.97 -21.20 -10.91
N ASP A 119 -25.33 -20.35 -10.10
CA ASP A 119 -25.47 -18.90 -10.16
C ASP A 119 -24.35 -18.25 -11.00
N LEU A 120 -24.46 -18.38 -12.32
CA LEU A 120 -23.49 -17.84 -13.27
C LEU A 120 -23.49 -16.29 -13.33
N ASP A 121 -24.64 -15.67 -13.08
CA ASP A 121 -24.73 -14.20 -13.08
C ASP A 121 -24.02 -13.60 -11.88
N SER A 122 -24.21 -14.15 -10.68
CA SER A 122 -23.44 -13.72 -9.51
C SER A 122 -21.95 -14.00 -9.69
N ALA A 123 -21.59 -15.16 -10.26
CA ALA A 123 -20.18 -15.48 -10.57
C ALA A 123 -19.54 -14.38 -11.44
N ARG A 124 -20.21 -14.01 -12.53
CA ARG A 124 -19.74 -12.96 -13.45
C ARG A 124 -19.59 -11.62 -12.73
N GLN A 125 -20.60 -11.18 -11.99
CA GLN A 125 -20.57 -9.88 -11.28
C GLN A 125 -19.46 -9.83 -10.23
N LEU A 126 -19.28 -10.90 -9.45
CA LEU A 126 -18.23 -10.99 -8.43
C LEU A 126 -16.83 -10.90 -9.05
N LEU A 127 -16.60 -11.64 -10.13
CA LEU A 127 -15.32 -11.61 -10.84
C LEU A 127 -15.07 -10.27 -11.54
N GLU A 128 -16.10 -9.63 -12.11
CA GLU A 128 -16.00 -8.29 -12.68
C GLU A 128 -15.61 -7.25 -11.62
N ARG A 129 -16.22 -7.31 -10.42
CA ARG A 129 -15.85 -6.44 -9.29
C ARG A 129 -14.41 -6.67 -8.83
N ALA A 130 -14.00 -7.92 -8.66
CA ALA A 130 -12.62 -8.26 -8.30
C ALA A 130 -11.64 -7.71 -9.34
N LEU A 131 -11.90 -7.93 -10.64
CA LEU A 131 -11.05 -7.42 -11.71
C LEU A 131 -10.99 -5.88 -11.75
N ALA A 132 -12.08 -5.19 -11.46
CA ALA A 132 -12.09 -3.73 -11.38
C ALA A 132 -11.21 -3.17 -10.24
N ARG A 133 -10.99 -3.93 -9.16
CA ARG A 133 -10.04 -3.56 -8.09
C ARG A 133 -8.58 -3.73 -8.52
N TRP A 134 -8.31 -4.76 -9.31
CA TRP A 134 -6.96 -5.05 -9.81
C TRP A 134 -6.57 -4.19 -11.03
N ARG A 135 -7.54 -3.83 -11.88
CA ARG A 135 -7.31 -3.02 -13.07
C ARG A 135 -7.06 -1.57 -12.70
N VAL A 136 -5.80 -1.31 -12.35
CA VAL A 136 -4.98 -0.20 -12.85
C VAL A 136 -5.82 0.92 -13.44
N ARG A 137 -6.21 1.91 -12.62
CA ARG A 137 -6.20 3.27 -13.15
C ARG A 137 -4.75 3.51 -13.49
N CYS A 138 -4.41 3.35 -14.76
CA CYS A 138 -3.08 3.56 -15.28
C CYS A 138 -2.76 5.04 -15.07
N SER A 139 -2.27 5.40 -13.87
CA SER A 139 -1.76 6.73 -13.59
C SER A 139 -0.35 6.80 -14.17
N LEU A 140 -0.25 6.75 -15.50
CA LEU A 140 0.89 7.35 -16.20
C LEU A 140 0.83 8.89 -16.14
N ALA A 141 -0.14 9.48 -15.45
CA ALA A 141 -0.13 10.88 -15.06
C ALA A 141 0.73 11.10 -13.80
N SER A 142 2.07 11.08 -13.97
CA SER A 142 3.06 11.93 -13.25
C SER A 142 4.48 11.35 -13.32
N ARG A 143 5.06 11.37 -14.51
CA ARG A 143 6.48 11.73 -14.66
C ARG A 143 6.56 12.96 -15.54
N SER A 144 6.15 14.11 -14.98
CA SER A 144 6.58 15.41 -15.43
C SER A 144 8.10 15.50 -15.21
N GLY A 145 8.86 15.05 -16.21
CA GLY A 145 10.33 14.99 -16.12
C GLY A 145 11.05 14.43 -17.34
N LEU A 146 10.39 14.22 -18.47
CA LEU A 146 11.10 14.07 -19.74
C LEU A 146 11.29 15.46 -20.33
N SER A 147 12.48 15.99 -20.03
CA SER A 147 13.14 17.12 -20.68
C SER A 147 12.88 17.16 -22.19
N SER A 148 12.70 18.36 -22.72
CA SER A 148 12.60 18.66 -24.15
C SER A 148 13.58 17.83 -25.00
N PRO A 149 13.19 17.44 -26.23
CA PRO A 149 14.15 16.89 -27.17
C PRO A 149 15.30 17.89 -27.39
N PRO A 150 16.56 17.45 -27.46
CA PRO A 150 17.67 18.35 -27.76
C PRO A 150 17.46 19.02 -29.12
N GLU A 151 17.62 20.34 -29.11
CA GLU A 151 17.58 21.23 -30.26
C GLU A 151 18.52 20.71 -31.37
N PRO A 152 18.08 20.60 -32.64
CA PRO A 152 18.95 20.13 -33.70
C PRO A 152 20.08 21.12 -33.93
N LEU A 153 21.31 20.61 -33.85
CA LEU A 153 22.55 21.34 -34.16
C LEU A 153 22.42 22.03 -35.53
N ARG A 154 22.37 23.36 -35.54
CA ARG A 154 22.54 24.18 -36.73
C ARG A 154 23.86 23.80 -37.40
N SER A 155 23.81 23.10 -38.52
CA SER A 155 24.93 22.99 -39.44
C SER A 155 25.31 24.39 -39.91
N LYS A 156 26.51 24.86 -39.55
CA LYS A 156 27.11 26.05 -40.18
C LYS A 156 27.26 25.76 -41.67
N ARG A 157 26.49 26.48 -42.50
CA ARG A 157 26.83 26.68 -43.90
C ARG A 157 28.00 27.65 -43.96
N SER A 158 29.18 27.11 -44.27
CA SER A 158 30.30 27.79 -44.91
C SER A 158 30.39 27.08 -46.27
N GLY A 159 30.12 27.70 -47.41
CA GLY A 159 30.90 28.81 -47.97
C GLY A 159 31.88 28.21 -48.99
N CYS A 160 31.46 28.17 -50.25
CA CYS A 160 32.31 28.28 -51.45
C CYS A 160 31.75 29.44 -52.26
#